data_AF-A0A6M0G5F8-F1
#
_entry.id   AF-A0A6M0G5F8-F1
#
_cell.length_a   1.000
_cell.length_b   1.000
_cell.length_c   1.000
_cell.angle_alpha   90.00
_cell.angle_beta   90.00
_cell.angle_gamma   90.00
#
_symmetry.space_group_name_H-M   'P 1'
#
loop_
_entity.id
_entity.type
_entity.pdbx_description
1 polymer ?
#
loop_
_entity_poly.entity_id
_entity_poly.type
_entity_poly.pdbx_seq_one_letter_code
_entity_poly.pdbx_strand_id
1 'polypeptide(L)'
;MKDFLQLKLDSSLFIKELKEFNNLLGSSRFLSEQDDILPFFRKRLQLSLAIGAYYPEILQPDRIAFEYDLFGDFACDLVIGDSTRRAYCFVEFENAVENSIFRQTKRNLSEWSPRFERGFSQIVDWFYKLDTQSETRDFEYRFGGRSLYSMGLLIIGRDADLSAKDKDRWEWRKRKLLVNSHHIYCLTFDDLYRTLAVRRDIYNIFANSD
;
A
#
# COMPACT_ATOMS: atom_id res chain seq x y z
N MET A 1 8.48 -4.48 -19.50
CA MET A 1 8.50 -4.94 -18.10
C MET A 1 9.15 -3.84 -17.28
N LYS A 2 8.53 -3.40 -16.17
CA LYS A 2 9.24 -2.57 -15.19
C LYS A 2 9.84 -3.53 -14.18
N ASP A 3 11.16 -3.69 -14.23
CA ASP A 3 11.86 -4.67 -13.41
C ASP A 3 11.93 -4.24 -11.95
N PHE A 4 12.05 -5.21 -11.05
CA PHE A 4 12.30 -4.93 -9.64
C PHE A 4 13.67 -4.31 -9.45
N LEU A 5 13.71 -3.16 -8.79
CA LEU A 5 14.93 -2.62 -8.22
C LEU A 5 15.25 -3.41 -6.95
N GLN A 6 16.52 -3.82 -6.82
CA GLN A 6 17.02 -4.43 -5.59
C GLN A 6 17.50 -3.33 -4.65
N LEU A 7 16.97 -3.30 -3.43
CA LEU A 7 17.25 -2.26 -2.46
C LEU A 7 17.24 -2.82 -1.05
N LYS A 8 18.24 -2.48 -0.24
CA LYS A 8 18.22 -2.74 1.20
C LYS A 8 17.67 -1.51 1.93
N LEU A 9 16.88 -1.75 2.97
CA LEU A 9 16.38 -0.68 3.82
C LEU A 9 17.53 0.08 4.49
N ASP A 10 17.60 1.39 4.24
CA ASP A 10 18.46 2.35 4.92
C ASP A 10 17.62 3.12 5.94
N SER A 11 17.87 2.88 7.22
CA SER A 11 17.10 3.47 8.31
C SER A 11 17.24 4.99 8.36
N SER A 12 18.41 5.54 8.07
CA SER A 12 18.66 6.98 8.12
C SER A 12 17.88 7.71 7.02
N LEU A 13 17.91 7.17 5.80
CA LEU A 13 17.11 7.70 4.70
C LEU A 13 15.62 7.48 4.92
N PHE A 14 15.19 6.32 5.43
CA PHE A 14 13.79 6.08 5.80
C PHE A 14 13.27 7.13 6.79
N ILE A 15 14.03 7.42 7.86
CA ILE A 15 13.65 8.44 8.87
C ILE A 15 13.46 9.81 8.20
N LYS A 16 14.38 10.19 7.30
CA LYS A 16 14.30 11.44 6.55
C LYS A 16 13.06 11.49 5.67
N GLU A 17 12.84 10.46 4.85
CA GLU A 17 11.71 10.40 3.91
C GLU A 17 10.36 10.33 4.64
N LEU A 18 10.30 9.69 5.81
CA LEU A 18 9.11 9.70 6.66
C LEU A 18 8.78 11.09 7.20
N LYS A 19 9.80 11.90 7.54
CA LYS A 19 9.60 13.30 7.90
C LYS A 19 9.06 14.10 6.71
N GLU A 20 9.58 13.87 5.51
CA GLU A 20 9.05 14.47 4.29
C GLU A 20 7.59 14.07 4.05
N PHE A 21 7.22 12.83 4.37
CA PHE A 21 5.84 12.36 4.24
C PHE A 21 4.91 13.10 5.21
N ASN A 22 5.33 13.27 6.47
CA ASN A 22 4.57 14.10 7.41
C ASN A 22 4.36 15.53 6.90
N ASN A 23 5.40 16.12 6.29
CA ASN A 23 5.31 17.46 5.72
C ASN A 23 4.33 17.52 4.54
N LEU A 24 4.32 16.51 3.66
CA LEU A 24 3.32 16.38 2.59
C LEU A 24 1.90 16.30 3.18
N LEU A 25 1.71 15.47 4.21
CA LEU A 25 0.41 15.31 4.84
C LEU A 25 -0.09 16.58 5.53
N GLY A 26 0.82 17.48 5.92
CA GLY A 26 0.52 18.78 6.51
C GLY A 26 0.48 19.95 5.52
N SER A 27 0.95 19.78 4.28
CA SER A 27 0.98 20.87 3.29
C SER A 27 -0.37 21.13 2.64
N SER A 28 -1.18 20.08 2.48
CA SER A 28 -2.51 20.16 1.89
C SER A 28 -3.43 19.09 2.47
N ARG A 29 -4.70 19.45 2.65
CA ARG A 29 -5.77 18.48 2.95
C ARG A 29 -6.14 17.66 1.71
N PHE A 30 -5.89 18.20 0.52
CA PHE A 30 -6.18 17.58 -0.76
C PHE A 30 -4.88 17.15 -1.43
N LEU A 31 -4.74 15.85 -1.70
CA LEU A 31 -3.59 15.31 -2.43
C LEU A 31 -4.09 14.57 -3.68
N SER A 32 -3.62 15.02 -4.83
CA SER A 32 -3.82 14.37 -6.11
C SER A 32 -3.00 13.09 -6.16
N GLU A 33 -3.59 12.02 -6.69
CA GLU A 33 -2.89 10.75 -6.91
C GLU A 33 -1.70 10.96 -7.85
N GLN A 34 -1.94 11.62 -8.99
CA GLN A 34 -0.97 11.77 -10.08
C GLN A 34 0.04 12.88 -9.84
N ASP A 35 -0.36 13.97 -9.18
CA ASP A 35 0.50 15.14 -9.02
C ASP A 35 1.28 15.13 -7.70
N ASP A 36 0.70 14.54 -6.64
CA ASP A 36 1.27 14.57 -5.30
C ASP A 36 1.74 13.17 -4.87
N ILE A 37 0.84 12.19 -4.84
CA ILE A 37 1.08 10.89 -4.17
C ILE A 37 2.08 10.02 -4.94
N LEU A 38 1.78 9.66 -6.19
CA LEU A 38 2.65 8.79 -6.98
C LEU A 38 4.05 9.40 -7.20
N PRO A 39 4.19 10.69 -7.57
CA PRO A 39 5.51 11.31 -7.69
C PRO A 39 6.23 11.41 -6.34
N PHE A 40 5.49 11.54 -5.23
CA PHE A 40 6.07 11.54 -3.91
C PHE A 40 6.72 10.19 -3.61
N PHE A 41 5.95 9.09 -3.58
CA PHE A 41 6.46 7.78 -3.22
C PHE A 41 7.57 7.29 -4.18
N ARG A 42 7.45 7.54 -5.49
CA ARG A 42 8.47 7.15 -6.47
C ARG A 42 9.87 7.70 -6.17
N LYS A 43 9.94 8.91 -5.61
CA LYS A 43 11.23 9.56 -5.27
C LYS A 43 11.72 9.22 -3.86
N ARG A 44 10.91 8.52 -3.04
CA ARG A 44 11.20 8.17 -1.64
C ARG A 44 11.17 6.66 -1.49
N LEU A 45 12.23 6.03 -2.00
CA LEU A 45 12.31 4.58 -2.14
C LEU A 45 12.36 3.88 -0.79
N GLN A 46 12.98 4.48 0.22
CA GLN A 46 13.14 3.85 1.54
C GLN A 46 11.83 3.88 2.33
N LEU A 47 11.08 4.97 2.24
CA LEU A 47 9.71 5.07 2.72
C LEU A 47 8.80 4.08 2.01
N SER A 48 8.89 4.00 0.68
CA SER A 48 8.05 3.10 -0.12
C SER A 48 8.36 1.63 0.19
N LEU A 49 9.64 1.27 0.27
CA LEU A 49 10.08 -0.07 0.69
C LEU A 49 9.58 -0.41 2.10
N ALA A 50 9.62 0.57 3.01
CA ALA A 50 9.13 0.41 4.37
C ALA A 50 7.62 0.17 4.47
N ILE A 51 6.80 0.42 3.42
CA ILE A 51 5.37 0.06 3.42
C ILE A 51 5.19 -1.46 3.51
N GLY A 52 6.14 -2.26 3.00
CA GLY A 52 6.09 -3.73 3.04
C GLY A 52 5.99 -4.30 4.45
N ALA A 53 6.41 -3.49 5.43
CA ALA A 53 6.08 -3.61 6.85
C ALA A 53 4.70 -4.17 7.19
N TYR A 54 3.67 -3.72 6.48
CA TYR A 54 2.29 -4.11 6.79
C TYR A 54 2.06 -5.60 6.61
N TYR A 55 2.92 -6.27 5.86
CA TYR A 55 2.85 -7.70 5.66
C TYR A 55 3.82 -8.45 6.57
N PRO A 56 3.34 -9.24 7.55
CA PRO A 56 4.22 -10.03 8.42
C PRO A 56 5.11 -11.04 7.68
N GLU A 57 4.73 -11.46 6.47
CA GLU A 57 5.56 -12.36 5.66
C GLU A 57 6.75 -11.67 4.99
N ILE A 58 6.77 -10.34 4.93
CA ILE A 58 7.92 -9.54 4.49
C ILE A 58 8.77 -9.22 5.71
N LEU A 59 9.88 -9.93 5.87
CA LEU A 59 10.81 -9.72 6.99
C LEU A 59 11.96 -8.80 6.58
N GLN A 60 12.48 -9.00 5.37
CA GLN A 60 13.59 -8.22 4.82
C GLN A 60 13.21 -7.79 3.41
N PRO A 61 12.49 -6.66 3.25
CA PRO A 61 12.13 -6.19 1.93
C PRO A 61 13.41 -5.85 1.15
N ASP A 62 13.55 -6.46 -0.02
CA ASP A 62 14.72 -6.37 -0.89
C ASP A 62 14.37 -6.01 -2.34
N ARG A 63 13.08 -5.98 -2.69
CA ARG A 63 12.57 -5.65 -4.02
C ARG A 63 11.55 -4.53 -3.97
N ILE A 64 11.63 -3.62 -4.93
CA ILE A 64 10.65 -2.57 -5.15
C ILE A 64 10.44 -2.31 -6.63
N ALA A 65 9.19 -2.11 -7.05
CA ALA A 65 8.84 -1.69 -8.40
C ALA A 65 7.65 -0.74 -8.37
N PHE A 66 7.66 0.27 -9.24
CA PHE A 66 6.54 1.20 -9.42
C PHE A 66 5.85 0.94 -10.74
N GLU A 67 4.52 1.09 -10.78
CA GLU A 67 3.68 0.78 -11.95
C GLU A 67 4.02 -0.60 -12.52
N TYR A 68 4.17 -1.59 -11.63
CA TYR A 68 4.61 -2.93 -11.96
C TYR A 68 3.57 -3.61 -12.84
N ASP A 69 4.00 -4.02 -14.03
CA ASP A 69 3.17 -4.75 -14.99
C ASP A 69 2.82 -6.15 -14.43
N LEU A 70 1.53 -6.41 -14.27
CA LEU A 70 1.00 -7.74 -14.00
C LEU A 70 0.54 -8.38 -15.31
N PHE A 71 1.51 -9.02 -15.97
CA PHE A 71 1.29 -9.89 -17.13
C PHE A 71 0.52 -9.21 -18.27
N GLY A 72 0.77 -7.92 -18.51
CA GLY A 72 0.18 -7.13 -19.59
C GLY A 72 -1.24 -6.60 -19.38
N ASP A 73 -1.95 -7.03 -18.32
CA ASP A 73 -3.36 -6.67 -18.12
C ASP A 73 -3.55 -5.54 -17.10
N PHE A 74 -2.69 -5.49 -16.07
CA PHE A 74 -2.80 -4.53 -14.98
C PHE A 74 -1.44 -3.91 -14.65
N ALA A 75 -1.46 -2.75 -14.00
CA ALA A 75 -0.27 -2.15 -13.40
C ALA A 75 -0.57 -1.86 -11.92
N CYS A 76 0.31 -2.31 -11.03
CA CYS A 76 0.26 -1.95 -9.62
C CYS A 76 1.08 -0.69 -9.39
N ASP A 77 0.54 0.31 -8.68
CA ASP A 77 1.29 1.54 -8.42
C ASP A 77 2.64 1.28 -7.74
N LEU A 78 2.65 0.35 -6.77
CA LEU A 78 3.85 -0.06 -6.05
C LEU A 78 3.78 -1.55 -5.69
N VAL A 79 4.89 -2.25 -5.89
CA VAL A 79 5.08 -3.63 -5.41
C VAL A 79 6.36 -3.69 -4.59
N ILE A 80 6.27 -4.29 -3.42
CA ILE A 80 7.37 -4.49 -2.48
C ILE A 80 7.52 -5.98 -2.25
N GLY A 81 8.75 -6.50 -2.29
CA GLY A 81 9.02 -7.92 -2.14
C GLY A 81 10.11 -8.23 -1.13
N ASP A 82 9.99 -9.39 -0.50
CA ASP A 82 11.05 -10.16 0.14
C ASP A 82 11.28 -11.40 -0.72
N SER A 83 12.34 -11.36 -1.53
CA SER A 83 12.61 -12.37 -2.53
C SER A 83 13.02 -13.72 -1.95
N THR A 84 13.60 -13.72 -0.75
CA THR A 84 14.00 -14.94 -0.05
C THR A 84 12.77 -15.71 0.43
N ARG A 85 11.77 -14.99 0.95
CA ARG A 85 10.52 -15.58 1.43
C ARG A 85 9.47 -15.76 0.34
N ARG A 86 9.68 -15.16 -0.84
CA ARG A 86 8.69 -15.03 -1.92
C ARG A 86 7.41 -14.38 -1.38
N ALA A 87 7.56 -13.32 -0.60
CA ALA A 87 6.46 -12.55 -0.04
C ALA A 87 6.39 -11.18 -0.71
N TYR A 88 5.21 -10.79 -1.20
CA TYR A 88 5.01 -9.58 -1.97
C TYR A 88 3.78 -8.81 -1.49
N CYS A 89 3.93 -7.49 -1.36
CA CYS A 89 2.87 -6.55 -1.04
C CYS A 89 2.60 -5.70 -2.29
N PHE A 90 1.36 -5.75 -2.77
CA PHE A 90 0.86 -5.01 -3.92
C PHE A 90 0.02 -3.84 -3.42
N VAL A 91 0.38 -2.63 -3.83
CA VAL A 91 -0.17 -1.40 -3.29
C VAL A 91 -0.85 -0.62 -4.41
N GLU A 92 -2.11 -0.23 -4.15
CA GLU A 92 -2.85 0.76 -4.93
C GLU A 92 -2.91 2.06 -4.13
N PHE A 93 -2.50 3.16 -4.75
CA PHE A 93 -2.68 4.49 -4.19
C PHE A 93 -3.88 5.16 -4.84
N GLU A 94 -4.72 5.75 -4.01
CA GLU A 94 -5.80 6.62 -4.45
C GLU A 94 -5.64 8.00 -3.84
N ASN A 95 -6.37 8.98 -4.36
CA ASN A 95 -6.23 10.36 -3.90
C ASN A 95 -6.64 10.56 -2.42
N ALA A 96 -6.23 11.69 -1.86
CA ALA A 96 -6.64 12.10 -0.52
C ALA A 96 -7.54 13.34 -0.61
N VAL A 97 -8.85 13.14 -0.69
CA VAL A 97 -9.86 14.21 -0.68
C VAL A 97 -11.06 13.80 0.20
N GLU A 98 -11.92 14.77 0.54
CA GLU A 98 -13.01 14.56 1.52
C GLU A 98 -13.94 13.38 1.19
N ASN A 99 -14.15 13.09 -0.08
CA ASN A 99 -15.03 12.02 -0.55
C ASN A 99 -14.29 10.79 -1.10
N SER A 100 -13.01 10.62 -0.81
CA SER A 100 -12.21 9.48 -1.30
C SER A 100 -12.74 8.14 -0.79
N ILE A 101 -13.14 8.05 0.49
CA ILE A 101 -13.59 6.79 1.10
C ILE A 101 -15.11 6.68 1.09
N PHE A 102 -15.78 7.72 1.58
CA PHE A 102 -17.24 7.80 1.62
C PHE A 102 -17.73 9.03 0.87
N ARG A 103 -18.85 8.91 0.16
CA ARG A 103 -19.55 10.04 -0.45
C ARG A 103 -20.86 10.27 0.27
N GLN A 104 -21.12 11.53 0.65
CA GLN A 104 -22.42 11.92 1.18
C GLN A 104 -23.51 11.76 0.12
N THR A 105 -24.69 11.33 0.56
CA THR A 105 -25.87 11.18 -0.29
C THR A 105 -27.07 11.83 0.36
N LYS A 106 -28.23 11.83 -0.32
CA LYS A 106 -29.49 12.30 0.28
C LYS A 106 -30.01 11.37 1.39
N ARG A 107 -29.37 10.22 1.62
CA ARG A 107 -29.73 9.24 2.65
C ARG A 107 -29.03 9.58 3.96
N ASN A 108 -29.54 9.03 5.06
CA ASN A 108 -28.95 9.20 6.40
C ASN A 108 -27.56 8.56 6.56
N LEU A 109 -27.12 7.74 5.61
CA LEU A 109 -25.82 7.10 5.59
C LEU A 109 -25.07 7.50 4.32
N SER A 110 -23.78 7.76 4.47
CA SER A 110 -22.85 7.92 3.36
C SER A 110 -22.72 6.58 2.59
N GLU A 111 -22.38 6.65 1.32
CA GLU A 111 -22.09 5.47 0.52
C GLU A 111 -20.58 5.32 0.36
N TRP A 112 -20.10 4.08 0.19
CA TRP A 112 -18.72 3.87 -0.25
C TRP A 112 -18.51 4.63 -1.56
N SER A 113 -17.42 5.38 -1.65
CA SER A 113 -17.20 6.18 -2.84
C SER A 113 -16.93 5.25 -4.04
N PRO A 114 -17.31 5.65 -5.27
CA PRO A 114 -16.92 4.92 -6.47
C PRO A 114 -15.41 4.77 -6.63
N ARG A 115 -14.63 5.68 -6.06
CA ARG A 115 -13.17 5.64 -6.07
C ARG A 115 -12.64 4.53 -5.17
N PHE A 116 -13.12 4.48 -3.93
CA PHE A 116 -12.80 3.40 -3.01
C PHE A 116 -13.13 2.03 -3.61
N GLU A 117 -14.34 1.84 -4.14
CA GLU A 117 -14.74 0.56 -4.72
C GLU A 117 -13.94 0.22 -5.98
N ARG A 118 -13.48 1.21 -6.76
CA ARG A 118 -12.61 1.00 -7.91
C ARG A 118 -11.21 0.53 -7.50
N GLY A 119 -10.50 1.28 -6.67
CA GLY A 119 -9.17 0.91 -6.18
C GLY A 119 -9.19 -0.44 -5.45
N PHE A 120 -10.26 -0.70 -4.68
CA PHE A 120 -10.47 -2.00 -4.06
C PHE A 120 -10.62 -3.13 -5.10
N SER A 121 -11.44 -2.92 -6.13
CA SER A 121 -11.67 -3.92 -7.18
C SER A 121 -10.42 -4.19 -8.02
N GLN A 122 -9.57 -3.18 -8.28
CA GLN A 122 -8.29 -3.38 -8.96
C GLN A 122 -7.40 -4.38 -8.21
N ILE A 123 -7.31 -4.28 -6.88
CA ILE A 123 -6.55 -5.25 -6.07
C ILE A 123 -7.15 -6.66 -6.17
N VAL A 124 -8.48 -6.79 -6.20
CA VAL A 124 -9.14 -8.08 -6.42
C VAL A 124 -8.77 -8.67 -7.78
N ASP A 125 -8.78 -7.85 -8.83
CA ASP A 125 -8.40 -8.27 -10.18
C ASP A 125 -6.92 -8.69 -10.25
N TRP A 126 -6.03 -8.02 -9.51
CA TRP A 126 -4.64 -8.43 -9.39
C TRP A 126 -4.49 -9.82 -8.75
N PHE A 127 -5.24 -10.10 -7.68
CA PHE A 127 -5.22 -11.41 -7.05
C PHE A 127 -5.74 -12.51 -7.98
N TYR A 128 -6.83 -12.25 -8.71
CA TYR A 128 -7.29 -13.15 -9.77
C TYR A 128 -6.18 -13.40 -10.82
N LYS A 129 -5.49 -12.35 -11.25
CA LYS A 129 -4.42 -12.47 -12.24
C LYS A 129 -3.23 -13.27 -11.70
N LEU A 130 -2.79 -13.02 -10.47
CA LEU A 130 -1.70 -13.76 -9.83
C LEU A 130 -2.03 -15.25 -9.71
N ASP A 131 -3.26 -15.58 -9.30
CA ASP A 131 -3.72 -16.96 -9.16
C ASP A 131 -3.73 -17.68 -10.52
N THR A 132 -4.31 -17.07 -11.55
CA THR A 132 -4.39 -17.66 -12.90
C THR A 132 -3.05 -17.77 -13.63
N GLN A 133 -2.03 -17.00 -13.23
CA GLN A 133 -0.70 -17.05 -13.83
C GLN A 133 0.30 -17.91 -13.05
N SER A 134 -0.04 -18.38 -11.85
CA SER A 134 0.85 -19.10 -10.94
C SER A 134 1.59 -20.31 -11.55
N GLU A 135 0.95 -21.02 -12.48
CA GLU A 135 1.52 -22.19 -13.16
C GLU A 135 2.38 -21.86 -14.39
N THR A 136 2.52 -20.58 -14.75
CA THR A 136 3.29 -20.15 -15.91
C THR A 136 4.77 -19.97 -15.59
N ARG A 137 5.63 -20.13 -16.61
CA ARG A 137 7.07 -19.84 -16.48
C ARG A 137 7.35 -18.35 -16.26
N ASP A 138 6.50 -17.46 -16.77
CA ASP A 138 6.66 -16.01 -16.58
C ASP A 138 6.45 -15.64 -15.10
N PHE A 139 5.45 -16.24 -14.45
CA PHE A 139 5.26 -16.08 -13.01
C PHE A 139 6.48 -16.55 -12.22
N GLU A 140 6.98 -17.75 -12.53
CA GLU A 140 8.17 -18.32 -11.88
C GLU A 140 9.41 -17.43 -12.08
N TYR A 141 9.60 -16.87 -13.28
CA TYR A 141 10.69 -15.93 -13.58
C TYR A 141 10.58 -14.64 -12.77
N ARG A 142 9.38 -14.07 -12.66
CA ARG A 142 9.15 -12.79 -11.94
C ARG A 142 9.31 -12.94 -10.43
N PHE A 143 8.78 -14.01 -9.85
CA PHE A 143 8.65 -14.18 -8.39
C PHE A 143 9.54 -15.27 -7.78
N GLY A 144 10.35 -15.96 -8.59
CA GLY A 144 11.28 -17.00 -8.11
C GLY A 144 10.60 -18.30 -7.68
N GLY A 145 9.34 -18.52 -8.06
CA GLY A 145 8.57 -19.72 -7.76
C GLY A 145 7.16 -19.64 -8.31
N ARG A 146 6.43 -20.77 -8.28
CA ARG A 146 5.03 -20.87 -8.72
C ARG A 146 3.99 -20.60 -7.64
N SER A 147 4.47 -20.22 -6.47
CA SER A 147 3.65 -19.75 -5.36
C SER A 147 4.37 -18.61 -4.68
N LEU A 148 3.60 -17.67 -4.15
CA LEU A 148 4.08 -16.57 -3.36
C LEU A 148 3.07 -16.24 -2.26
N TYR A 149 3.59 -15.67 -1.18
CA TYR A 149 2.78 -15.02 -0.15
C TYR A 149 2.41 -13.63 -0.66
N SER A 150 1.12 -13.30 -0.80
CA SER A 150 0.66 -11.99 -1.26
C SER A 150 -0.17 -11.23 -0.23
N MET A 151 -0.01 -9.91 -0.22
CA MET A 151 -0.90 -8.96 0.42
C MET A 151 -1.29 -7.86 -0.57
N GLY A 152 -2.54 -7.41 -0.51
CA GLY A 152 -3.05 -6.27 -1.24
C GLY A 152 -3.31 -5.12 -0.27
N LEU A 153 -2.89 -3.91 -0.64
CA LEU A 153 -2.99 -2.72 0.19
C LEU A 153 -3.59 -1.56 -0.61
N LEU A 154 -4.73 -1.05 -0.18
CA LEU A 154 -5.32 0.19 -0.69
C LEU A 154 -4.99 1.33 0.26
N ILE A 155 -4.33 2.38 -0.23
CA ILE A 155 -4.02 3.58 0.56
C ILE A 155 -4.79 4.76 -0.03
N ILE A 156 -5.72 5.32 0.74
CA ILE A 156 -6.73 6.25 0.22
C ILE A 156 -7.25 7.21 1.31
N GLY A 157 -7.48 8.48 0.96
CA GLY A 157 -8.19 9.41 1.84
C GLY A 157 -7.44 9.79 3.13
N ARG A 158 -8.10 10.60 3.96
CA ARG A 158 -7.61 11.08 5.26
C ARG A 158 -8.58 10.75 6.38
N ASP A 159 -8.06 10.56 7.59
CA ASP A 159 -8.88 10.28 8.78
C ASP A 159 -9.81 11.44 9.16
N ALA A 160 -9.35 12.66 8.88
CA ALA A 160 -10.07 13.90 9.17
C ALA A 160 -11.38 14.02 8.38
N ASP A 161 -11.51 13.27 7.28
CA ASP A 161 -12.68 13.28 6.40
C ASP A 161 -13.72 12.22 6.79
N LEU A 162 -13.39 11.36 7.76
CA LEU A 162 -14.31 10.32 8.25
C LEU A 162 -15.12 10.84 9.44
N SER A 163 -16.45 10.83 9.29
CA SER A 163 -17.36 11.01 10.42
C SER A 163 -17.24 9.85 11.41
N ALA A 164 -17.70 10.03 12.65
CA ALA A 164 -17.67 8.95 13.66
C ALA A 164 -18.37 7.66 13.15
N LYS A 165 -19.53 7.80 12.49
CA LYS A 165 -20.26 6.67 11.90
C LYS A 165 -19.50 6.01 10.75
N ASP A 166 -18.80 6.81 9.96
CA ASP A 166 -18.01 6.30 8.83
C ASP A 166 -16.74 5.59 9.31
N LYS A 167 -16.14 6.04 10.42
CA LYS A 167 -15.03 5.33 11.08
C LYS A 167 -15.43 3.93 11.53
N ASP A 168 -16.63 3.76 12.09
CA ASP A 168 -17.12 2.43 12.49
C ASP A 168 -17.26 1.50 11.28
N ARG A 169 -17.80 2.02 10.16
CA ARG A 169 -17.96 1.26 8.91
C ARG A 169 -16.62 0.96 8.23
N TRP A 170 -15.70 1.92 8.28
CA TRP A 170 -14.32 1.79 7.82
C TRP A 170 -13.61 0.65 8.54
N GLU A 171 -13.63 0.66 9.87
CA GLU A 171 -13.02 -0.38 10.70
C GLU A 171 -13.68 -1.74 10.52
N TRP A 172 -15.00 -1.78 10.36
CA TRP A 172 -15.68 -3.02 10.05
C TRP A 172 -15.18 -3.61 8.72
N ARG A 173 -15.10 -2.80 7.64
CA ARG A 173 -14.67 -3.32 6.33
C ARG A 173 -13.21 -3.76 6.35
N LYS A 174 -12.31 -2.98 6.98
CA LYS A 174 -10.89 -3.34 7.16
C LYS A 174 -10.70 -4.70 7.83
N ARG A 175 -11.53 -5.03 8.82
CA ARG A 175 -11.33 -6.22 9.66
C ARG A 175 -12.09 -7.45 9.20
N LYS A 176 -13.19 -7.28 8.46
CA LYS A 176 -14.15 -8.37 8.20
C LYS A 176 -14.11 -8.89 6.77
N LEU A 177 -13.54 -8.14 5.84
CA LEU A 177 -13.55 -8.53 4.43
C LEU A 177 -12.31 -9.36 4.08
N LEU A 178 -12.57 -10.50 3.44
CA LEU A 178 -11.58 -11.42 2.89
C LEU A 178 -11.92 -11.69 1.42
N VAL A 179 -10.89 -11.76 0.57
CA VAL A 179 -11.01 -12.13 -0.84
C VAL A 179 -10.08 -13.33 -1.08
N ASN A 180 -10.65 -14.47 -1.48
CA ASN A 180 -9.90 -15.71 -1.63
C ASN A 180 -9.04 -16.06 -0.39
N SER A 181 -9.59 -15.89 0.81
CA SER A 181 -8.89 -16.04 2.11
C SER A 181 -7.71 -15.07 2.35
N HIS A 182 -7.51 -14.08 1.49
CA HIS A 182 -6.54 -13.01 1.68
C HIS A 182 -7.23 -11.75 2.22
N HIS A 183 -6.58 -11.07 3.16
CA HIS A 183 -6.99 -9.73 3.56
C HIS A 183 -6.50 -8.71 2.53
N ILE A 184 -7.42 -7.84 2.09
CA ILE A 184 -7.07 -6.58 1.43
C ILE A 184 -7.11 -5.50 2.50
N TYR A 185 -5.94 -4.97 2.84
CA TYR A 185 -5.81 -3.95 3.87
C TYR A 185 -6.15 -2.59 3.25
N CYS A 186 -7.00 -1.84 3.92
CA CYS A 186 -7.38 -0.49 3.50
C CYS A 186 -6.90 0.49 4.56
N LEU A 187 -6.15 1.51 4.16
CA LEU A 187 -5.54 2.50 5.06
C LEU A 187 -5.79 3.90 4.55
N THR A 188 -5.91 4.85 5.47
CA THR A 188 -5.72 6.27 5.15
C THR A 188 -4.23 6.58 5.05
N PHE A 189 -3.88 7.73 4.45
CA PHE A 189 -2.49 8.19 4.50
C PHE A 189 -2.03 8.51 5.93
N ASP A 190 -2.96 8.89 6.81
CA ASP A 190 -2.69 9.10 8.24
C ASP A 190 -2.40 7.79 8.97
N ASP A 191 -3.18 6.74 8.70
CA ASP A 191 -2.94 5.36 9.20
C ASP A 191 -1.55 4.88 8.75
N LEU A 192 -1.23 5.07 7.47
CA LEU A 192 0.08 4.74 6.90
C LEU A 192 1.21 5.44 7.68
N TYR A 193 1.12 6.77 7.83
CA TYR A 193 2.12 7.56 8.52
C TYR A 193 2.33 7.10 9.96
N ARG A 194 1.25 6.94 10.75
CA ARG A 194 1.33 6.53 12.15
C ARG A 194 2.04 5.19 12.33
N THR A 195 1.69 4.20 11.51
CA THR A 195 2.33 2.88 11.60
C THR A 195 3.82 2.94 11.25
N LEU A 196 4.19 3.69 10.21
CA LEU A 196 5.60 3.85 9.84
C LEU A 196 6.37 4.67 10.90
N ALA A 197 5.72 5.62 11.58
CA ALA A 197 6.30 6.36 12.70
C ALA A 197 6.61 5.45 13.90
N VAL A 198 5.75 4.48 14.22
CA VAL A 198 6.07 3.48 15.24
C VAL A 198 7.30 2.66 14.84
N ARG A 199 7.42 2.29 13.57
CA ARG A 199 8.59 1.55 13.07
C ARG A 199 9.88 2.35 13.13
N ARG A 200 9.83 3.64 12.82
CA ARG A 200 10.94 4.57 13.02
C ARG A 200 11.47 4.51 14.45
N ASP A 201 10.57 4.49 15.43
CA ASP A 201 10.96 4.46 16.84
C ASP A 201 11.64 3.14 17.21
N ILE A 202 11.17 2.02 16.65
CA ILE A 202 11.85 0.71 16.78
C ILE A 202 13.27 0.76 16.21
N TYR A 203 13.46 1.30 15.00
CA TYR A 203 14.79 1.43 14.40
C TYR A 203 15.72 2.32 15.22
N ASN A 204 15.21 3.43 15.76
CA ASN A 204 16.00 4.31 16.62
C ASN A 204 16.45 3.62 17.92
N ILE A 205 15.61 2.76 18.51
CA ILE A 205 15.99 2.02 19.72
C ILE A 205 17.18 1.10 19.41
N PHE A 206 17.09 0.29 18.35
CA PHE A 206 18.16 -0.64 18.00
C PHE A 206 19.43 0.05 17.51
N ALA A 207 19.32 1.17 16.79
CA ALA A 207 20.48 1.92 16.32
C ALA A 207 21.26 2.63 17.43
N ASN A 208 20.65 2.91 18.59
CA ASN A 208 21.28 3.52 19.76
C ASN A 208 21.65 2.50 20.86
N SER A 209 21.49 1.20 20.58
CA SER A 209 21.80 0.11 21.53
C SER A 209 23.16 -0.55 21.26
N ASP A 210 23.90 -0.07 20.27
CA ASP A 210 25.29 -0.42 19.93
C ASP A 210 26.25 0.73 20.34
#